data_AF-A0A8J0QWV4-F1
#
_entry.id   AF-A0A8J0QWV4-F1
#
_cell.length_a   1.000
_cell.length_b   1.000
_cell.length_c   1.000
_cell.angle_alpha   90.00
_cell.angle_beta   90.00
_cell.angle_gamma   90.00
#
_symmetry.space_group_name_H-M   'P 1'
#
loop_
_entity.id
_entity.type
_entity.pdbx_description
1 polymer ?
#
loop_
_entity_poly.entity_id
_entity_poly.type
_entity_poly.pdbx_seq_one_letter_code
_entity_poly.pdbx_strand_id
1 'polypeptide(L)'
;MEELLLLPGESVKDIAKDVTYICPFSGAYRGSFTVTNYRLYFRSLERPLFAFEYKEVFPENGWKVYDPIQEYRRQGIPNESWRITRVNERYELCDTYPACLVVPANISDDELRKIAAFRAQDRIPVLSWIHPESQAAITRCSQPLPGVNGKRSKEDEKYLQSIMDANAQSHKVFIFDARPSVNAVANKAKGGGYESEDAYQNAELVFLDIHNIHVMRESQRKLKEISYPSIQEANWLSNLESTHWLEHIKLILAGALRIADKVESGKTSVVVHCSDGWDRTPQLTSLAMIMLDGYYRTIRGFEVLVEKEWVSFGHRFYQRTGHGDKNHADADRSPMFLQFIDCVWQMTRQFPNAFEFNEHFLIIILDHLYSCLFGTFLCNCELQKLKEGVVEESVSLWSFINSQLEDFINPLYVNYSSHVLYPVTSTRNLELWAGYYIRWNPRTRPPGAINSRYKVLLAKRAELQKRLEELQREISNRSTSSSDRGSSPQPITSVQTVV
;
A
#
# COMPACT_ATOMS: atom_id res chain seq x y z
N MET A 1 -10.93 -8.18 36.86
CA MET A 1 -11.50 -9.48 36.47
C MET A 1 -12.95 -9.18 36.10
N GLU A 2 -13.31 -9.20 34.81
CA GLU A 2 -14.74 -9.12 34.46
C GLU A 2 -15.42 -10.42 34.88
N GLU A 3 -16.45 -10.30 35.72
CA GLU A 3 -17.27 -11.41 36.21
C GLU A 3 -18.14 -11.99 35.09
N LEU A 4 -18.31 -13.32 35.11
CA LEU A 4 -19.19 -14.03 34.20
C LEU A 4 -20.64 -13.57 34.42
N LEU A 5 -21.31 -13.07 33.37
CA LEU A 5 -22.73 -12.70 33.45
C LEU A 5 -23.60 -13.97 33.54
N LEU A 6 -24.19 -14.19 34.72
CA LEU A 6 -25.06 -15.33 35.03
C LEU A 6 -26.52 -15.00 34.71
N LEU A 7 -27.26 -15.97 34.16
CA LEU A 7 -28.71 -15.87 33.97
C LEU A 7 -29.44 -15.96 35.33
N PRO A 8 -30.70 -15.48 35.44
CA PRO A 8 -31.49 -15.63 36.68
C PRO A 8 -31.60 -17.10 37.12
N GLY A 9 -31.14 -17.41 38.33
CA GLY A 9 -31.10 -18.78 38.87
C GLY A 9 -29.88 -19.61 38.44
N GLU A 10 -29.00 -19.06 37.61
CA GLU A 10 -27.71 -19.65 37.28
C GLU A 10 -26.70 -19.41 38.43
N SER A 11 -26.01 -20.48 38.83
CA SER A 11 -25.01 -20.51 39.89
C SER A 11 -23.78 -21.27 39.38
N VAL A 12 -22.60 -20.72 39.63
CA VAL A 12 -21.33 -21.39 39.33
C VAL A 12 -21.19 -22.62 40.24
N LYS A 13 -20.83 -23.75 39.64
CA LYS A 13 -20.58 -25.02 40.32
C LYS A 13 -19.11 -25.34 40.41
N ASP A 14 -18.33 -25.03 39.38
CA ASP A 14 -16.88 -25.26 39.38
C ASP A 14 -16.16 -24.34 38.38
N ILE A 15 -14.88 -24.11 38.60
CA ILE A 15 -14.00 -23.35 37.70
C ILE A 15 -12.66 -24.08 37.57
N ALA A 16 -12.39 -24.61 36.38
CA ALA A 16 -11.08 -25.12 36.00
C ALA A 16 -10.29 -24.03 35.25
N LYS A 17 -9.07 -23.75 35.69
CA LYS A 17 -8.15 -22.80 35.02
C LYS A 17 -7.11 -23.58 34.21
N ASP A 18 -6.52 -22.91 33.22
CA ASP A 18 -5.47 -23.47 32.35
C ASP A 18 -5.88 -24.76 31.62
N VAL A 19 -7.15 -24.85 31.22
CA VAL A 19 -7.70 -25.97 30.47
C VAL A 19 -7.39 -25.77 28.99
N THR A 20 -6.95 -26.84 28.32
CA THR A 20 -6.83 -26.88 26.86
C THR A 20 -8.13 -27.42 26.26
N TYR A 21 -8.90 -26.58 25.58
CA TYR A 21 -10.03 -26.97 24.75
C TYR A 21 -9.56 -27.24 23.32
N ILE A 22 -9.77 -28.44 22.80
CA ILE A 22 -9.42 -28.79 21.42
C ILE A 22 -10.69 -28.69 20.57
N CYS A 23 -10.78 -27.61 19.78
CA CYS A 23 -11.80 -27.44 18.76
C CYS A 23 -11.41 -28.28 17.52
N PRO A 24 -12.29 -29.14 16.99
CA PRO A 24 -12.01 -29.92 15.78
C PRO A 24 -11.73 -29.07 14.53
N PHE A 25 -12.20 -27.81 14.52
CA PHE A 25 -12.08 -26.90 13.38
C PHE A 25 -10.93 -25.90 13.53
N SER A 26 -10.62 -25.49 14.76
CA SER A 26 -9.70 -24.37 15.02
C SER A 26 -8.56 -24.70 15.99
N GLY A 27 -8.42 -25.96 16.40
CA GLY A 27 -7.28 -26.44 17.17
C GLY A 27 -7.40 -26.20 18.67
N ALA A 28 -6.25 -26.16 19.35
CA ALA A 28 -6.17 -26.13 20.81
C ALA A 28 -6.16 -24.69 21.36
N TYR A 29 -7.12 -24.36 22.21
CA TYR A 29 -7.20 -23.11 22.96
C TYR A 29 -6.91 -23.35 24.42
N ARG A 30 -6.11 -22.50 25.06
CA ARG A 30 -6.00 -22.50 26.53
C ARG A 30 -6.98 -21.50 27.11
N GLY A 31 -7.60 -21.85 28.23
CA GLY A 31 -8.67 -21.06 28.79
C GLY A 31 -9.00 -21.41 30.23
N SER A 32 -9.98 -20.70 30.78
CA SER A 32 -10.69 -21.14 31.98
C SER A 32 -12.06 -21.68 31.59
N PHE A 33 -12.39 -22.85 32.10
CA PHE A 33 -13.68 -23.49 31.94
C PHE A 33 -14.52 -23.28 33.20
N THR A 34 -15.68 -22.64 33.07
CA THR A 34 -16.64 -22.43 34.15
C THR A 34 -17.84 -23.34 33.94
N VAL A 35 -18.13 -24.16 34.93
CA VAL A 35 -19.31 -25.03 34.96
C VAL A 35 -20.36 -24.35 35.81
N THR A 36 -21.55 -24.11 35.25
CA THR A 36 -22.71 -23.65 36.01
C THR A 36 -23.76 -24.76 36.10
N ASN A 37 -24.83 -24.56 36.87
CA ASN A 37 -25.99 -25.45 36.86
C ASN A 37 -26.81 -25.41 35.56
N TYR A 38 -26.44 -24.58 34.58
CA TYR A 38 -27.15 -24.45 33.31
C TYR A 38 -26.28 -24.76 32.09
N ARG A 39 -25.01 -24.35 32.09
CA ARG A 39 -24.13 -24.42 30.91
C ARG A 39 -22.67 -24.58 31.29
N LEU A 40 -21.92 -24.94 30.26
CA LEU A 40 -20.47 -24.94 30.26
C LEU A 40 -19.99 -23.70 29.52
N TYR A 41 -19.12 -22.92 30.15
CA TYR A 41 -18.57 -21.69 29.57
C TYR A 41 -17.05 -21.78 29.50
N PHE A 42 -16.50 -21.87 28.30
CA PHE A 42 -15.06 -21.79 28.08
C PHE A 42 -14.66 -20.35 27.73
N ARG A 43 -13.72 -19.79 28.49
CA ARG A 43 -13.09 -18.50 28.20
C ARG A 43 -11.66 -18.75 27.77
N SER A 44 -11.33 -18.43 26.53
CA SER A 44 -9.93 -18.43 26.09
C SER A 44 -9.10 -17.45 26.93
N LEU A 45 -7.87 -17.85 27.27
CA LEU A 45 -6.84 -16.97 27.82
C LEU A 45 -6.28 -16.04 26.74
N GLU A 46 -6.40 -16.43 25.47
CA GLU A 46 -6.12 -15.58 24.33
C GLU A 46 -7.34 -14.70 24.09
N ARG A 47 -7.23 -13.42 24.45
CA ARG A 47 -8.25 -12.43 24.10
C ARG A 47 -8.18 -12.18 22.59
N PRO A 48 -9.32 -12.04 21.92
CA PRO A 48 -9.31 -11.61 20.52
C PRO A 48 -8.64 -10.24 20.42
N LEU A 49 -8.10 -9.92 19.24
CA LEU A 49 -7.63 -8.56 18.98
C LEU A 49 -8.78 -7.57 19.14
N PHE A 50 -8.49 -6.37 19.63
CA PHE A 50 -9.52 -5.40 20.01
C PHE A 50 -10.44 -5.02 18.83
N ALA A 51 -9.98 -5.12 17.59
CA ALA A 51 -10.79 -4.93 16.38
C ALA A 51 -12.09 -5.75 16.34
N PHE A 52 -12.10 -6.96 16.91
CA PHE A 52 -13.31 -7.81 16.94
C PHE A 52 -14.27 -7.42 18.08
N GLU A 53 -13.77 -6.70 19.09
CA GLU A 53 -14.57 -6.18 20.21
C GLU A 53 -15.03 -4.72 19.97
N TYR A 54 -14.33 -3.97 19.11
CA TYR A 54 -14.64 -2.59 18.81
C TYR A 54 -15.89 -2.46 17.91
N LYS A 55 -16.95 -1.84 18.44
CA LYS A 55 -18.27 -1.74 17.80
C LYS A 55 -18.73 -0.30 17.52
N GLU A 56 -17.81 0.65 17.42
CA GLU A 56 -18.17 2.01 17.00
C GLU A 56 -18.67 2.01 15.56
N VAL A 57 -19.68 2.86 15.28
CA VAL A 57 -20.34 2.94 13.98
C VAL A 57 -20.05 4.30 13.37
N PHE A 58 -19.60 4.29 12.12
CA PHE A 58 -19.30 5.49 11.36
C PHE A 58 -20.35 5.70 10.25
N PRO A 59 -20.56 6.95 9.78
CA PRO A 59 -21.47 7.24 8.67
C PRO A 59 -21.12 6.51 7.37
N GLU A 60 -19.84 6.20 7.18
CA GLU A 60 -19.34 5.48 6.03
C GLU A 60 -18.81 4.10 6.38
N ASN A 61 -19.01 3.14 5.47
CA ASN A 61 -18.41 1.83 5.56
C ASN A 61 -17.14 1.76 4.70
N GLY A 62 -15.99 1.93 5.35
CA GLY A 62 -14.66 1.87 4.75
C GLY A 62 -14.31 0.54 4.08
N TRP A 63 -15.01 -0.56 4.39
CA TRP A 63 -14.84 -1.82 3.64
C TRP A 63 -15.29 -1.74 2.18
N LYS A 64 -16.04 -0.69 1.82
CA LYS A 64 -16.49 -0.44 0.44
C LYS A 64 -15.60 0.55 -0.32
N VAL A 65 -14.49 1.01 0.27
CA VAL A 65 -13.61 1.99 -0.40
C VAL A 65 -12.96 1.40 -1.66
N TYR A 66 -12.69 0.08 -1.64
CA TYR A 66 -12.05 -0.63 -2.73
C TYR A 66 -13.00 -1.67 -3.33
N ASP A 67 -13.24 -1.55 -4.63
CA ASP A 67 -13.86 -2.57 -5.47
C ASP A 67 -12.88 -2.88 -6.61
N PRO A 68 -12.34 -4.12 -6.69
CA PRO A 68 -11.37 -4.48 -7.71
C PRO A 68 -11.85 -4.20 -9.14
N ILE A 69 -13.11 -4.46 -9.44
CA ILE A 69 -13.67 -4.30 -10.78
C ILE A 69 -13.82 -2.82 -11.11
N GLN A 70 -14.27 -2.00 -10.16
CA GLN A 70 -14.35 -0.55 -10.38
C GLN A 70 -12.98 0.09 -10.57
N GLU A 71 -11.97 -0.33 -9.81
CA GLU A 71 -10.61 0.19 -9.96
C GLU A 71 -10.01 -0.21 -11.32
N TYR A 72 -10.18 -1.46 -11.76
CA TYR A 72 -9.74 -1.86 -13.10
C TYR A 72 -10.50 -1.12 -14.21
N ARG A 73 -11.82 -0.88 -14.05
CA ARG A 73 -12.60 -0.08 -15.00
C ARG A 73 -12.12 1.37 -15.07
N ARG A 74 -11.74 1.99 -13.94
CA ARG A 74 -11.14 3.33 -13.92
C ARG A 74 -9.89 3.41 -14.80
N GLN A 75 -9.11 2.33 -14.84
CA GLN A 75 -7.93 2.20 -15.69
C GLN A 75 -8.23 1.73 -17.13
N GLY A 76 -9.50 1.58 -17.52
CA GLY A 76 -9.89 1.13 -18.86
C GLY A 76 -9.80 -0.37 -19.10
N ILE A 77 -9.86 -1.18 -18.03
CA ILE A 77 -9.78 -2.66 -18.07
C ILE A 77 -11.14 -3.28 -17.73
N PRO A 78 -11.58 -4.36 -18.40
CA PRO A 78 -10.90 -5.09 -19.48
C PRO A 78 -10.91 -4.33 -20.81
N ASN A 79 -9.95 -4.67 -21.68
CA ASN A 79 -9.85 -4.16 -23.05
C ASN A 79 -9.36 -5.27 -24.01
N GLU A 80 -9.00 -4.92 -25.24
CA GLU A 80 -8.54 -5.90 -26.24
C GLU A 80 -7.25 -6.62 -25.84
N SER A 81 -6.38 -5.96 -25.07
CA SER A 81 -5.07 -6.50 -24.66
C SER A 81 -5.10 -7.19 -23.29
N TRP A 82 -6.03 -6.84 -22.41
CA TRP A 82 -6.09 -7.30 -21.01
C TRP A 82 -7.49 -7.77 -20.62
N ARG A 83 -7.57 -8.97 -20.02
CA ARG A 83 -8.81 -9.55 -19.52
C ARG A 83 -8.79 -9.72 -18.01
N ILE A 84 -9.97 -9.63 -17.39
CA ILE A 84 -10.18 -10.05 -16.00
C ILE A 84 -10.44 -11.56 -16.02
N THR A 85 -9.65 -12.32 -15.25
CA THR A 85 -9.87 -13.76 -15.02
C THR A 85 -10.49 -14.01 -13.65
N ARG A 86 -11.33 -15.04 -13.57
CA ARG A 86 -11.92 -15.56 -12.33
C ARG A 86 -11.27 -16.87 -11.88
N VAL A 87 -10.16 -17.27 -12.49
CA VAL A 87 -9.43 -18.51 -12.14
C VAL A 87 -9.04 -18.57 -10.66
N ASN A 88 -8.85 -17.41 -10.02
CA ASN A 88 -8.49 -17.32 -8.61
C ASN A 88 -9.67 -16.93 -7.70
N GLU A 89 -10.92 -16.98 -8.16
CA GLU A 89 -12.09 -16.56 -7.35
C GLU A 89 -12.23 -17.35 -6.04
N ARG A 90 -11.75 -18.60 -6.03
CA ARG A 90 -11.70 -19.47 -4.85
C ARG A 90 -10.29 -19.59 -4.26
N TYR A 91 -9.36 -18.74 -4.69
CA TYR A 91 -7.97 -18.72 -4.25
C TYR A 91 -7.21 -20.03 -4.54
N GLU A 92 -7.65 -20.77 -5.57
CA GLU A 92 -7.09 -22.08 -5.96
C GLU A 92 -5.84 -21.95 -6.84
N LEU A 93 -5.68 -20.83 -7.56
CA LEU A 93 -4.47 -20.58 -8.36
C LEU A 93 -3.34 -20.07 -7.46
N CYS A 94 -3.63 -19.10 -6.60
CA CYS A 94 -2.68 -18.49 -5.68
C CYS A 94 -3.43 -17.97 -4.44
N ASP A 95 -3.17 -18.56 -3.28
CA ASP A 95 -3.88 -18.30 -2.02
C ASP A 95 -3.49 -16.97 -1.33
N THR A 96 -2.43 -16.34 -1.82
CA THR A 96 -1.93 -15.03 -1.35
C THR A 96 -2.21 -13.89 -2.34
N TYR A 97 -2.92 -14.17 -3.43
CA TYR A 97 -3.40 -13.17 -4.39
C TYR A 97 -4.88 -12.86 -4.20
N PRO A 98 -5.37 -11.73 -4.75
CA PRO A 98 -6.79 -11.41 -4.72
C PRO A 98 -7.60 -12.40 -5.57
N ALA A 99 -8.90 -12.46 -5.30
CA ALA A 99 -9.84 -13.29 -6.06
C ALA A 99 -9.92 -12.90 -7.55
N CYS A 100 -9.77 -11.61 -7.84
CA CYS A 100 -9.84 -11.03 -9.19
C CYS A 100 -8.42 -10.70 -9.70
N LEU A 101 -8.03 -11.28 -10.84
CA LEU A 101 -6.73 -11.03 -11.47
C LEU A 101 -6.91 -10.50 -12.90
N VAL A 102 -5.98 -9.65 -13.33
CA VAL A 102 -5.92 -9.13 -14.70
C VAL A 102 -4.67 -9.63 -15.40
N VAL A 103 -4.85 -10.22 -16.57
CA VAL A 103 -3.84 -10.95 -17.35
C VAL A 103 -3.97 -10.60 -18.85
N PRO A 104 -2.95 -10.87 -19.68
CA PRO A 104 -3.07 -10.68 -21.13
C PRO A 104 -4.26 -11.44 -21.71
N ALA A 105 -5.02 -10.79 -22.61
CA ALA A 105 -6.29 -11.30 -23.12
C ALA A 105 -6.15 -12.62 -23.90
N ASN A 106 -4.99 -12.85 -24.53
CA ASN A 106 -4.68 -14.02 -25.34
C ASN A 106 -4.16 -15.24 -24.55
N ILE A 107 -3.97 -15.11 -23.22
CA ILE A 107 -3.51 -16.23 -22.37
C ILE A 107 -4.73 -16.91 -21.75
N SER A 108 -4.82 -18.24 -21.85
CA SER A 108 -5.91 -19.04 -21.27
C SER A 108 -5.70 -19.34 -19.78
N ASP A 109 -6.78 -19.64 -19.04
CA ASP A 109 -6.68 -19.98 -17.61
C ASP A 109 -5.89 -21.28 -17.35
N ASP A 110 -5.87 -22.23 -18.29
CA ASP A 110 -5.04 -23.43 -18.19
C ASP A 110 -3.54 -23.14 -18.35
N GLU A 111 -3.18 -22.16 -19.18
CA GLU A 111 -1.81 -21.67 -19.25
C GLU A 111 -1.41 -20.97 -17.95
N LEU A 112 -2.31 -20.18 -17.34
CA LEU A 112 -2.04 -19.54 -16.04
C LEU A 112 -1.66 -20.55 -14.95
N ARG A 113 -2.30 -21.73 -14.91
CA ARG A 113 -1.95 -22.80 -13.96
C ARG A 113 -0.54 -23.35 -14.17
N LYS A 114 -0.07 -23.42 -15.42
CA LYS A 114 1.31 -23.86 -15.73
C LYS A 114 2.34 -22.78 -15.38
N ILE A 115 1.99 -21.51 -15.60
CA ILE A 115 2.82 -20.36 -15.26
C ILE A 115 2.97 -20.26 -13.73
N ALA A 116 1.87 -20.47 -12.99
CA ALA A 116 1.85 -20.50 -11.53
C ALA A 116 2.88 -21.48 -10.97
N ALA A 117 2.92 -22.71 -11.49
CA ALA A 117 3.89 -23.73 -11.08
C ALA A 117 5.37 -23.35 -11.28
N PHE A 118 5.67 -22.31 -12.09
CA PHE A 118 7.03 -21.81 -12.31
C PHE A 118 7.34 -20.53 -11.52
N ARG A 119 6.37 -19.93 -10.83
CA ARG A 119 6.51 -18.72 -10.03
C ARG A 119 6.41 -19.07 -8.55
N ALA A 120 7.34 -18.56 -7.74
CA ALA A 120 7.36 -18.87 -6.31
C ALA A 120 6.02 -18.51 -5.62
N GLN A 121 5.45 -19.43 -4.85
CA GLN A 121 4.14 -19.25 -4.21
C GLN A 121 2.99 -19.04 -5.20
N ASP A 122 3.16 -19.48 -6.45
CA ASP A 122 2.16 -19.41 -7.52
C ASP A 122 1.77 -17.97 -7.91
N ARG A 123 2.58 -16.98 -7.54
CA ARG A 123 2.35 -15.54 -7.74
C ARG A 123 2.77 -15.11 -9.15
N ILE A 124 1.96 -15.49 -10.13
CA ILE A 124 2.13 -15.18 -11.55
C ILE A 124 2.17 -13.67 -11.83
N PRO A 125 2.78 -13.20 -12.94
CA PRO A 125 2.72 -11.79 -13.28
C PRO A 125 1.28 -11.35 -13.59
N VAL A 126 0.79 -10.33 -12.89
CA VAL A 126 -0.55 -9.77 -13.07
C VAL A 126 -0.53 -8.25 -13.09
N LEU A 127 -1.52 -7.63 -13.71
CA LEU A 127 -1.57 -6.16 -13.87
C LEU A 127 -1.84 -5.45 -12.54
N SER A 128 -0.95 -4.52 -12.20
CA SER A 128 -1.15 -3.53 -11.15
C SER A 128 -1.70 -2.23 -11.72
N TRP A 129 -1.09 -1.73 -12.79
CA TRP A 129 -1.45 -0.44 -13.40
C TRP A 129 -1.20 -0.42 -14.90
N ILE A 130 -1.98 0.34 -15.65
CA ILE A 130 -1.79 0.57 -17.10
C ILE A 130 -1.85 2.07 -17.43
N HIS A 131 -0.93 2.52 -18.28
CA HIS A 131 -0.88 3.90 -18.72
C HIS A 131 -2.05 4.21 -19.66
N PRO A 132 -2.83 5.29 -19.42
CA PRO A 132 -4.06 5.56 -20.17
C PRO A 132 -3.82 5.77 -21.66
N GLU A 133 -2.72 6.44 -22.05
CA GLU A 133 -2.40 6.71 -23.46
C GLU A 133 -1.54 5.63 -24.12
N SER A 134 -0.36 5.34 -23.57
CA SER A 134 0.61 4.44 -24.22
C SER A 134 0.32 2.95 -24.07
N GLN A 135 -0.60 2.57 -23.16
CA GLN A 135 -0.87 1.18 -22.78
C GLN A 135 0.34 0.45 -22.18
N ALA A 136 1.40 1.16 -21.79
CA ALA A 136 2.49 0.60 -21.02
C ALA A 136 2.00 0.12 -19.64
N ALA A 137 2.30 -1.12 -19.29
CA ALA A 137 1.77 -1.77 -18.10
C ALA A 137 2.82 -1.94 -17.00
N ILE A 138 2.41 -1.80 -15.75
CA ILE A 138 3.13 -2.29 -14.57
C ILE A 138 2.48 -3.60 -14.15
N THR A 139 3.24 -4.68 -14.25
CA THR A 139 2.84 -6.00 -13.75
C THR A 139 3.69 -6.40 -12.56
N ARG A 140 3.15 -7.26 -11.69
CA ARG A 140 3.84 -7.73 -10.48
C ARG A 140 3.77 -9.24 -10.32
N CYS A 141 4.84 -9.84 -9.81
CA CYS A 141 4.94 -11.27 -9.52
C CYS A 141 5.93 -11.58 -8.38
N SER A 142 6.08 -12.87 -8.08
CA SER A 142 7.26 -13.42 -7.41
C SER A 142 8.38 -13.77 -8.40
N GLN A 143 9.54 -14.15 -7.87
CA GLN A 143 10.62 -14.71 -8.69
C GLN A 143 10.19 -15.96 -9.48
N PRO A 144 10.82 -16.22 -10.64
CA PRO A 144 10.72 -17.50 -11.31
C PRO A 144 11.48 -18.60 -10.55
N LEU A 145 11.26 -19.86 -10.92
CA LEU A 145 11.88 -21.05 -10.30
C LEU A 145 12.89 -21.79 -11.23
N PRO A 146 13.88 -21.10 -11.83
CA PRO A 146 14.87 -21.77 -12.69
C PRO A 146 15.81 -22.68 -11.90
N GLY A 147 16.10 -22.35 -10.64
CA GLY A 147 17.04 -23.07 -9.80
C GLY A 147 18.46 -23.16 -10.39
N VAL A 148 19.27 -24.02 -9.79
CA VAL A 148 20.67 -24.25 -10.21
C VAL A 148 20.79 -24.82 -11.63
N ASN A 149 19.79 -25.61 -12.05
CA ASN A 149 19.78 -26.28 -13.35
C ASN A 149 19.30 -25.37 -14.49
N GLY A 150 18.90 -24.13 -14.22
CA GLY A 150 18.40 -23.22 -15.25
C GLY A 150 17.13 -23.73 -15.93
N LYS A 151 16.19 -24.31 -15.15
CA LYS A 151 14.89 -24.73 -15.66
C LYS A 151 14.19 -23.54 -16.33
N ARG A 152 13.49 -23.85 -17.41
CA ARG A 152 12.73 -22.89 -18.21
C ARG A 152 11.26 -23.28 -18.23
N SER A 153 10.39 -22.29 -18.43
CA SER A 153 8.95 -22.47 -18.63
C SER A 153 8.57 -21.79 -19.93
N LYS A 154 8.18 -22.58 -20.93
CA LYS A 154 7.75 -22.05 -22.23
C LYS A 154 6.52 -21.18 -22.07
N GLU A 155 5.65 -21.56 -21.15
CA GLU A 155 4.44 -20.81 -20.81
C GLU A 155 4.76 -19.48 -20.14
N ASP A 156 5.73 -19.41 -19.20
CA ASP A 156 6.13 -18.13 -18.57
C ASP A 156 6.86 -17.20 -19.57
N GLU A 157 7.73 -17.76 -20.42
CA GLU A 157 8.38 -17.02 -21.50
C GLU A 157 7.35 -16.42 -22.49
N LYS A 158 6.37 -17.24 -22.92
CA LYS A 158 5.25 -16.77 -23.75
C LYS A 158 4.41 -15.71 -23.02
N TYR A 159 4.25 -15.85 -21.71
CA TYR A 159 3.46 -14.92 -20.91
C TYR A 159 4.10 -13.53 -20.87
N LEU A 160 5.40 -13.44 -20.61
CA LEU A 160 6.14 -12.17 -20.64
C LEU A 160 6.18 -11.57 -22.04
N GLN A 161 6.28 -12.40 -23.08
CA GLN A 161 6.10 -11.97 -24.46
C GLN A 161 4.71 -11.36 -24.69
N SER A 162 3.64 -11.96 -24.15
CA SER A 162 2.27 -11.45 -24.29
C SER A 162 2.05 -10.13 -23.54
N ILE A 163 2.75 -9.89 -22.42
CA ILE A 163 2.76 -8.60 -21.72
C ILE A 163 3.42 -7.52 -22.59
N MET A 164 4.49 -7.87 -23.31
CA MET A 164 5.14 -6.97 -24.24
C MET A 164 4.25 -6.67 -25.44
N ASP A 165 3.66 -7.70 -26.06
CA ASP A 165 2.79 -7.57 -27.24
C ASP A 165 1.50 -6.78 -26.94
N ALA A 166 1.05 -6.77 -25.68
CA ALA A 166 -0.05 -5.94 -25.20
C ALA A 166 0.24 -4.42 -25.26
N ASN A 167 1.51 -4.02 -25.44
CA ASN A 167 1.95 -2.65 -25.60
C ASN A 167 2.59 -2.44 -26.98
N ALA A 168 1.84 -1.82 -27.89
CA ALA A 168 2.29 -1.57 -29.26
C ALA A 168 3.46 -0.57 -29.40
N GLN A 169 3.85 0.13 -28.33
CA GLN A 169 4.87 1.20 -28.37
C GLN A 169 6.30 0.69 -28.12
N SER A 170 6.49 -0.55 -27.67
CA SER A 170 7.81 -1.07 -27.31
C SER A 170 8.02 -2.51 -27.74
N HIS A 171 9.23 -2.82 -28.21
CA HIS A 171 9.67 -4.16 -28.57
C HIS A 171 10.52 -4.83 -27.46
N LYS A 172 10.46 -4.29 -26.24
CA LYS A 172 11.11 -4.86 -25.06
C LYS A 172 10.19 -4.76 -23.85
N VAL A 173 10.39 -5.64 -22.88
CA VAL A 173 9.85 -5.53 -21.51
C VAL A 173 10.99 -5.34 -20.52
N PHE A 174 10.82 -4.49 -19.51
CA PHE A 174 11.82 -4.34 -18.45
C PHE A 174 11.41 -5.16 -17.23
N ILE A 175 12.32 -5.96 -16.69
CA ILE A 175 12.12 -6.70 -15.46
C ILE A 175 12.91 -6.02 -14.36
N PHE A 176 12.22 -5.48 -13.36
CA PHE A 176 12.84 -4.88 -12.18
C PHE A 176 12.79 -5.87 -11.03
N ASP A 177 13.92 -6.52 -10.78
CA ASP A 177 14.12 -7.32 -9.57
C ASP A 177 14.57 -6.39 -8.45
N ALA A 178 13.75 -6.29 -7.40
CA ALA A 178 14.03 -5.42 -6.27
C ALA A 178 15.33 -5.76 -5.54
N ARG A 179 15.83 -7.00 -5.67
CA ARG A 179 16.94 -7.52 -4.87
C ARG A 179 18.30 -6.99 -5.35
N PRO A 180 19.32 -6.99 -4.47
CA PRO A 180 20.70 -7.04 -4.92
C PRO A 180 20.96 -8.31 -5.73
N SER A 181 21.80 -8.20 -6.76
CA SER A 181 22.15 -9.31 -7.65
C SER A 181 22.66 -10.54 -6.88
N VAL A 182 23.50 -10.34 -5.86
CA VAL A 182 24.02 -11.40 -4.98
C VAL A 182 22.91 -12.18 -4.27
N ASN A 183 21.83 -11.49 -3.88
CA ASN A 183 20.68 -12.13 -3.23
C ASN A 183 19.83 -12.91 -4.24
N ALA A 184 19.71 -12.42 -5.47
CA ALA A 184 19.02 -13.13 -6.54
C ALA A 184 19.78 -14.43 -6.93
N VAL A 185 21.11 -14.36 -7.00
CA VAL A 185 21.97 -15.54 -7.19
C VAL A 185 21.85 -16.54 -6.03
N ALA A 186 21.83 -16.06 -4.79
CA ALA A 186 21.61 -16.92 -3.63
C ALA A 186 20.23 -17.61 -3.64
N ASN A 187 19.18 -16.92 -4.14
CA ASN A 187 17.87 -17.54 -4.35
C ASN A 187 17.90 -18.59 -5.48
N LYS A 188 18.67 -18.35 -6.55
CA LYS A 188 18.88 -19.34 -7.62
C LYS A 188 19.46 -20.64 -7.08
N ALA A 189 20.41 -20.56 -6.15
CA ALA A 189 20.96 -21.72 -5.46
C ALA A 189 19.92 -22.50 -4.62
N LYS A 190 18.85 -21.83 -4.17
CA LYS A 190 17.74 -22.41 -3.39
C LYS A 190 16.54 -22.85 -4.22
N GLY A 191 16.63 -22.82 -5.56
CA GLY A 191 15.56 -23.23 -6.47
C GLY A 191 14.74 -22.08 -7.06
N GLY A 192 14.87 -20.85 -6.53
CA GLY A 192 14.32 -19.64 -7.14
C GLY A 192 15.21 -19.12 -8.26
N GLY A 193 15.31 -17.80 -8.41
CA GLY A 193 16.24 -17.16 -9.33
C GLY A 193 15.68 -15.91 -9.99
N TYR A 194 16.07 -15.68 -11.24
CA TYR A 194 15.70 -14.53 -12.07
C TYR A 194 15.72 -14.95 -13.54
N GLU A 195 15.07 -14.15 -14.37
CA GLU A 195 14.92 -14.31 -15.81
C GLU A 195 16.26 -14.09 -16.52
N SER A 196 16.80 -15.14 -17.16
CA SER A 196 18.05 -15.04 -17.93
C SER A 196 17.83 -14.50 -19.34
N GLU A 197 18.77 -13.72 -19.85
CA GLU A 197 18.73 -13.14 -21.21
C GLU A 197 18.49 -14.20 -22.32
N ASP A 198 19.10 -15.39 -22.20
CA ASP A 198 18.90 -16.48 -23.18
C ASP A 198 17.47 -17.03 -23.21
N ALA A 199 16.77 -16.99 -22.08
CA ALA A 199 15.40 -17.50 -21.94
C ALA A 199 14.36 -16.44 -22.28
N TYR A 200 14.62 -15.18 -21.91
CA TYR A 200 13.72 -14.04 -22.10
C TYR A 200 14.38 -13.01 -23.01
N GLN A 201 14.48 -13.33 -24.30
CA GLN A 201 15.28 -12.57 -25.27
C GLN A 201 14.85 -11.11 -25.46
N ASN A 202 13.56 -10.82 -25.25
CA ASN A 202 12.99 -9.48 -25.36
C ASN A 202 12.84 -8.78 -24.01
N ALA A 203 13.45 -9.32 -22.95
CA ALA A 203 13.40 -8.75 -21.61
C ALA A 203 14.76 -8.18 -21.19
N GLU A 204 14.74 -7.02 -20.52
CA GLU A 204 15.92 -6.43 -19.90
C GLU A 204 15.78 -6.46 -18.37
N LEU A 205 16.64 -7.24 -17.71
CA LEU A 205 16.62 -7.41 -16.26
C LEU A 205 17.48 -6.36 -15.55
N VAL A 206 16.91 -5.75 -14.52
CA VAL A 206 17.56 -4.73 -13.69
C VAL A 206 17.42 -5.07 -12.21
N PHE A 207 18.55 -5.11 -11.51
CA PHE A 207 18.58 -5.21 -10.04
C PHE A 207 18.51 -3.82 -9.40
N LEU A 208 17.71 -3.69 -8.33
CA LEU A 208 17.48 -2.42 -7.61
C LEU A 208 18.17 -2.32 -6.25
N ASP A 209 18.90 -3.36 -5.84
CA ASP A 209 19.71 -3.38 -4.62
C ASP A 209 18.96 -3.14 -3.29
N ILE A 210 17.64 -3.40 -3.26
CA ILE A 210 16.81 -3.28 -2.05
C ILE A 210 16.91 -4.56 -1.22
N HIS A 211 17.52 -4.41 -0.04
CA HIS A 211 17.83 -5.49 0.87
C HIS A 211 16.57 -6.18 1.46
N ASN A 212 16.77 -7.34 2.08
CA ASN A 212 15.66 -8.14 2.62
C ASN A 212 15.12 -7.58 3.96
N ILE A 213 14.06 -8.21 4.45
CA ILE A 213 13.34 -7.83 5.67
C ILE A 213 14.25 -7.77 6.93
N HIS A 214 15.28 -8.61 7.00
CA HIS A 214 16.17 -8.65 8.17
C HIS A 214 17.08 -7.42 8.24
N VAL A 215 17.56 -6.95 7.08
CA VAL A 215 18.36 -5.72 6.99
C VAL A 215 17.50 -4.50 7.35
N MET A 216 16.25 -4.46 6.88
CA MET A 216 15.33 -3.34 7.19
C MET A 216 14.96 -3.29 8.67
N ARG A 217 14.71 -4.45 9.30
CA ARG A 217 14.50 -4.54 10.75
C ARG A 217 15.71 -4.02 11.53
N GLU A 218 16.91 -4.44 11.15
CA GLU A 218 18.14 -4.02 11.83
C GLU A 218 18.40 -2.51 11.68
N SER A 219 18.14 -1.96 10.48
CA SER A 219 18.22 -0.52 10.24
C SER A 219 17.27 0.28 11.14
N GLN A 220 16.01 -0.18 11.26
CA GLN A 220 15.02 0.45 12.14
C GLN A 220 15.41 0.35 13.62
N ARG A 221 15.96 -0.80 14.06
CA ARG A 221 16.45 -0.98 15.43
C ARG A 221 17.49 0.08 15.78
N LYS A 222 18.50 0.26 14.92
CA LYS A 222 19.53 1.31 15.08
C LYS A 222 18.93 2.71 15.08
N LEU A 223 17.98 2.98 14.18
CA LEU A 223 17.31 4.30 14.12
C LEU A 223 16.58 4.63 15.41
N LYS A 224 15.86 3.66 16.00
CA LYS A 224 15.18 3.83 17.28
C LYS A 224 16.18 4.18 18.40
N GLU A 225 17.31 3.50 18.46
CA GLU A 225 18.33 3.70 19.51
C GLU A 225 18.94 5.10 19.52
N ILE A 226 19.11 5.71 18.33
CA ILE A 226 19.68 7.06 18.24
C ILE A 226 18.62 8.17 18.40
N SER A 227 17.33 7.82 18.27
CA SER A 227 16.22 8.78 18.24
C SER A 227 15.47 8.88 19.58
N TYR A 228 15.55 7.86 20.44
CA TYR A 228 14.79 7.80 21.69
C TYR A 228 15.56 7.04 22.79
N PRO A 229 15.55 7.50 24.07
CA PRO A 229 14.77 8.63 24.61
C PRO A 229 15.42 10.00 24.45
N SER A 230 16.72 10.06 24.15
CA SER A 230 17.47 11.30 23.98
C SER A 230 18.38 11.24 22.76
N ILE A 231 18.58 12.38 22.12
CA ILE A 231 19.42 12.52 20.93
C ILE A 231 20.79 13.07 21.32
N GLN A 232 21.86 12.45 20.80
CA GLN A 232 23.23 12.94 20.93
C GLN A 232 23.56 13.89 19.78
N GLU A 233 23.34 15.19 19.99
CA GLU A 233 23.48 16.23 18.95
C GLU A 233 24.85 16.27 18.26
N ALA A 234 25.94 16.11 19.03
CA ALA A 234 27.30 16.23 18.51
C ALA A 234 27.64 15.24 17.39
N ASN A 235 27.02 14.05 17.41
CA ASN A 235 27.27 12.96 16.47
C ASN A 235 25.99 12.59 15.69
N TRP A 236 25.00 13.48 15.63
CA TRP A 236 23.68 13.14 15.07
C TRP A 236 23.75 12.61 13.64
N LEU A 237 24.46 13.33 12.75
CA LEU A 237 24.53 12.97 11.33
C LEU A 237 25.25 11.63 11.10
N SER A 238 26.38 11.40 11.78
CA SER A 238 27.13 10.15 11.67
C SER A 238 26.36 8.96 12.26
N ASN A 239 25.68 9.18 13.39
CA ASN A 239 24.81 8.18 13.99
C ASN A 239 23.67 7.83 13.05
N LEU A 240 22.99 8.82 12.45
CA LEU A 240 21.92 8.60 11.48
C LEU A 240 22.41 7.83 10.25
N GLU A 241 23.56 8.22 9.69
CA GLU A 241 24.20 7.52 8.57
C GLU A 241 24.47 6.04 8.90
N SER A 242 24.96 5.74 10.11
CA SER A 242 25.27 4.37 10.56
C SER A 242 24.04 3.44 10.68
N THR A 243 22.83 4.01 10.70
CA THR A 243 21.57 3.24 10.64
C THR A 243 21.27 2.73 9.24
N HIS A 244 21.79 3.40 8.21
CA HIS A 244 21.44 3.24 6.79
C HIS A 244 19.97 3.46 6.44
N TRP A 245 19.15 3.99 7.37
CA TRP A 245 17.70 4.14 7.14
C TRP A 245 17.40 4.98 5.90
N LEU A 246 17.99 6.18 5.81
CA LEU A 246 17.79 7.07 4.66
C LEU A 246 18.37 6.51 3.36
N GLU A 247 19.42 5.68 3.43
CA GLU A 247 19.95 5.00 2.25
C GLU A 247 18.95 3.95 1.74
N HIS A 248 18.29 3.21 2.63
CA HIS A 248 17.23 2.28 2.24
C HIS A 248 16.00 2.99 1.65
N ILE A 249 15.55 4.10 2.26
CA ILE A 249 14.47 4.94 1.70
C ILE A 249 14.85 5.46 0.31
N LYS A 250 16.10 5.90 0.12
CA LYS A 250 16.65 6.29 -1.19
C LYS A 250 16.56 5.17 -2.22
N LEU A 251 17.01 3.96 -1.90
CA LEU A 251 17.01 2.84 -2.84
C LEU A 251 15.58 2.46 -3.27
N ILE A 252 14.63 2.49 -2.32
CA ILE A 252 13.21 2.22 -2.60
C ILE A 252 12.64 3.29 -3.54
N LEU A 253 12.81 4.57 -3.23
CA LEU A 253 12.34 5.67 -4.07
C LEU A 253 13.02 5.68 -5.44
N ALA A 254 14.33 5.42 -5.51
CA ALA A 254 15.07 5.34 -6.76
C ALA A 254 14.59 4.18 -7.63
N GLY A 255 14.30 3.02 -7.04
CA GLY A 255 13.71 1.89 -7.74
C GLY A 255 12.33 2.23 -8.33
N ALA A 256 11.46 2.84 -7.53
CA ALA A 256 10.14 3.29 -7.99
C ALA A 256 10.24 4.36 -9.10
N LEU A 257 11.17 5.30 -8.97
CA LEU A 257 11.44 6.32 -9.98
C LEU A 257 11.87 5.72 -11.32
N ARG A 258 12.75 4.71 -11.31
CA ARG A 258 13.17 3.99 -12.53
C ARG A 258 12.02 3.26 -13.19
N ILE A 259 11.12 2.68 -12.40
CA ILE A 259 9.90 2.05 -12.89
C ILE A 259 8.99 3.09 -13.54
N ALA A 260 8.69 4.18 -12.84
CA ALA A 260 7.83 5.26 -13.35
C ALA A 260 8.40 5.88 -14.63
N ASP A 261 9.69 6.20 -14.66
CA ASP A 261 10.35 6.75 -15.86
C ASP A 261 10.33 5.78 -17.05
N LYS A 262 10.50 4.47 -16.81
CA LYS A 262 10.44 3.48 -17.89
C LYS A 262 9.05 3.38 -18.52
N VAL A 263 8.00 3.52 -17.71
CA VAL A 263 6.60 3.50 -18.14
C VAL A 263 6.21 4.83 -18.80
N GLU A 264 6.55 5.95 -18.18
CA GLU A 264 6.19 7.29 -18.64
C GLU A 264 7.05 7.76 -19.80
N SER A 265 8.37 7.88 -19.62
CA SER A 265 9.28 8.38 -20.65
C SER A 265 9.59 7.30 -21.69
N GLY A 266 9.81 6.07 -21.22
CA GLY A 266 10.19 4.94 -22.06
C GLY A 266 9.02 4.25 -22.77
N LYS A 267 7.77 4.59 -22.42
CA LYS A 267 6.53 3.98 -22.95
C LYS A 267 6.59 2.44 -22.97
N THR A 268 7.31 1.86 -22.01
CA THR A 268 7.66 0.43 -22.00
C THR A 268 7.00 -0.25 -20.80
N SER A 269 6.41 -1.43 -21.06
CA SER A 269 5.83 -2.25 -19.99
C SER A 269 6.93 -2.82 -19.09
N VAL A 270 6.61 -2.99 -17.82
CA VAL A 270 7.53 -3.46 -16.79
C VAL A 270 6.93 -4.62 -15.99
N VAL A 271 7.80 -5.51 -15.55
CA VAL A 271 7.50 -6.59 -14.60
C VAL A 271 8.30 -6.32 -13.34
N VAL A 272 7.62 -6.17 -12.21
CA VAL A 272 8.27 -5.88 -10.92
C VAL A 272 8.15 -7.09 -10.02
N HIS A 273 9.28 -7.63 -9.57
CA HIS A 273 9.29 -8.73 -8.61
C HIS A 273 10.44 -8.62 -7.62
N CYS A 274 10.45 -9.54 -6.66
CA CYS A 274 11.58 -9.76 -5.77
C CYS A 274 11.71 -11.27 -5.54
N SER A 275 11.90 -11.73 -4.29
CA SER A 275 11.75 -13.16 -3.97
C SER A 275 10.27 -13.57 -4.01
N ASP A 276 9.48 -13.17 -3.01
CA ASP A 276 8.09 -13.65 -2.89
C ASP A 276 7.04 -12.68 -3.48
N GLY A 277 7.42 -11.47 -3.85
CA GLY A 277 6.50 -10.52 -4.50
C GLY A 277 5.48 -9.83 -3.57
N TRP A 278 5.66 -9.87 -2.24
CA TRP A 278 4.74 -9.25 -1.26
C TRP A 278 5.38 -8.24 -0.30
N ASP A 279 6.69 -7.96 -0.37
CA ASP A 279 7.36 -6.99 0.50
C ASP A 279 7.90 -5.77 -0.28
N ARG A 280 8.97 -5.96 -1.06
CA ARG A 280 9.57 -4.88 -1.86
C ARG A 280 8.78 -4.55 -3.11
N THR A 281 8.14 -5.57 -3.68
CA THR A 281 7.28 -5.41 -4.86
C THR A 281 6.15 -4.40 -4.62
N PRO A 282 5.32 -4.52 -3.55
CA PRO A 282 4.29 -3.50 -3.29
C PRO A 282 4.86 -2.14 -2.91
N GLN A 283 6.06 -2.04 -2.30
CA GLN A 283 6.74 -0.74 -2.14
C GLN A 283 6.95 -0.08 -3.51
N LEU A 284 7.54 -0.83 -4.44
CA LEU A 284 7.89 -0.32 -5.77
C LEU A 284 6.68 -0.01 -6.65
N THR A 285 5.71 -0.94 -6.75
CA THR A 285 4.51 -0.73 -7.57
C THR A 285 3.69 0.42 -7.04
N SER A 286 3.43 0.47 -5.73
CA SER A 286 2.63 1.53 -5.13
C SER A 286 3.26 2.91 -5.29
N LEU A 287 4.57 3.03 -5.07
CA LEU A 287 5.27 4.32 -5.22
C LEU A 287 5.31 4.77 -6.68
N ALA A 288 5.56 3.86 -7.63
CA ALA A 288 5.50 4.20 -9.06
C ALA A 288 4.08 4.62 -9.47
N MET A 289 3.06 3.93 -8.98
CA MET A 289 1.65 4.28 -9.22
C MET A 289 1.29 5.66 -8.66
N ILE A 290 1.79 6.03 -7.48
CA ILE A 290 1.61 7.39 -6.92
C ILE A 290 2.29 8.45 -7.78
N MET A 291 3.49 8.15 -8.32
CA MET A 291 4.20 9.05 -9.22
C MET A 291 3.42 9.26 -10.52
N LEU A 292 2.85 8.19 -11.10
CA LEU A 292 2.22 8.20 -12.42
C LEU A 292 0.77 8.68 -12.40
N ASP A 293 -0.02 8.34 -11.38
CA ASP A 293 -1.48 8.50 -11.39
C ASP A 293 -1.94 9.46 -10.27
N GLY A 294 -2.54 10.57 -10.69
CA GLY A 294 -3.13 11.59 -9.81
C GLY A 294 -4.20 11.05 -8.88
N TYR A 295 -4.91 10.00 -9.28
CA TYR A 295 -5.94 9.38 -8.46
C TYR A 295 -5.40 8.90 -7.12
N TYR A 296 -4.27 8.19 -7.11
CA TYR A 296 -3.68 7.64 -5.88
C TYR A 296 -3.07 8.69 -4.95
N ARG A 297 -3.08 9.97 -5.34
CA ARG A 297 -2.68 11.12 -4.51
C ARG A 297 -3.86 11.77 -3.79
N THR A 298 -5.10 11.37 -4.10
CA THR A 298 -6.30 11.70 -3.33
C THR A 298 -6.37 10.84 -2.07
N ILE A 299 -7.13 11.26 -1.05
CA ILE A 299 -7.35 10.46 0.18
C ILE A 299 -7.93 9.10 -0.20
N ARG A 300 -9.06 9.07 -0.92
CA ARG A 300 -9.71 7.82 -1.34
C ARG A 300 -8.86 6.98 -2.26
N GLY A 301 -8.17 7.60 -3.21
CA GLY A 301 -7.28 6.87 -4.11
C GLY A 301 -6.11 6.24 -3.36
N PHE A 302 -5.55 6.91 -2.36
CA PHE A 302 -4.51 6.31 -1.52
C PHE A 302 -5.03 5.14 -0.68
N GLU A 303 -6.25 5.23 -0.15
CA GLU A 303 -6.92 4.11 0.54
C GLU A 303 -7.11 2.91 -0.41
N VAL A 304 -7.59 3.17 -1.64
CA VAL A 304 -7.70 2.16 -2.70
C VAL A 304 -6.34 1.56 -3.06
N LEU A 305 -5.29 2.38 -3.14
CA LEU A 305 -3.93 1.90 -3.40
C LEU A 305 -3.46 0.93 -2.32
N VAL A 306 -3.70 1.24 -1.05
CA VAL A 306 -3.34 0.37 0.08
C VAL A 306 -4.17 -0.91 0.05
N GLU A 307 -5.49 -0.82 -0.10
CA GLU A 307 -6.36 -1.99 -0.18
C GLU A 307 -6.01 -2.90 -1.37
N LYS A 308 -5.67 -2.31 -2.53
CA LYS A 308 -5.23 -3.04 -3.71
C LYS A 308 -3.82 -3.62 -3.52
N GLU A 309 -2.79 -2.77 -3.54
CA GLU A 309 -1.41 -3.23 -3.72
C GLU A 309 -0.82 -3.91 -2.47
N TRP A 310 -1.38 -3.66 -1.30
CA TRP A 310 -0.88 -4.23 -0.04
C TRP A 310 -1.82 -5.26 0.56
N VAL A 311 -3.10 -4.93 0.77
CA VAL A 311 -4.03 -5.82 1.46
C VAL A 311 -4.45 -6.99 0.56
N SER A 312 -5.03 -6.71 -0.62
CA SER A 312 -5.56 -7.74 -1.52
C SER A 312 -4.42 -8.58 -2.14
N PHE A 313 -3.31 -7.94 -2.48
CA PHE A 313 -2.10 -8.60 -2.98
C PHE A 313 -1.25 -9.30 -1.90
N GLY A 314 -1.73 -9.39 -0.66
CA GLY A 314 -1.19 -10.31 0.34
C GLY A 314 0.15 -9.90 0.95
N HIS A 315 0.35 -8.60 1.20
CA HIS A 315 1.37 -8.21 2.15
C HIS A 315 1.06 -8.82 3.51
N ARG A 316 2.07 -9.47 4.11
CA ARG A 316 1.92 -10.28 5.32
C ARG A 316 1.88 -9.41 6.58
N PHE A 317 0.90 -8.52 6.70
CA PHE A 317 0.78 -7.53 7.78
C PHE A 317 0.87 -8.17 9.17
N TYR A 318 0.11 -9.25 9.41
CA TYR A 318 0.15 -9.97 10.68
C TYR A 318 1.56 -10.46 11.03
N GLN A 319 2.28 -11.11 10.10
CA GLN A 319 3.64 -11.59 10.35
C GLN A 319 4.66 -10.45 10.47
N ARG A 320 4.54 -9.41 9.63
CA ARG A 320 5.50 -8.29 9.59
C ARG A 320 5.41 -7.40 10.82
N THR A 321 4.21 -7.27 11.39
CA THR A 321 3.96 -6.46 12.59
C THR A 321 3.97 -7.28 13.88
N GLY A 322 3.44 -8.51 13.84
CA GLY A 322 3.30 -9.39 15.01
C GLY A 322 2.15 -8.98 15.93
N HIS A 323 0.94 -8.78 15.37
CA HIS A 323 -0.25 -8.35 16.12
C HIS A 323 -0.60 -9.30 17.25
N GLY A 324 -0.59 -8.82 18.50
CA GLY A 324 -0.94 -9.61 19.68
C GLY A 324 0.03 -10.74 20.02
N ASP A 325 1.08 -10.94 19.23
CA ASP A 325 2.05 -12.01 19.42
C ASP A 325 3.18 -11.58 20.37
N LYS A 326 3.42 -12.40 21.39
CA LYS A 326 4.44 -12.19 22.43
C LYS A 326 5.86 -12.41 21.92
N ASN A 327 6.05 -13.09 20.78
CA ASN A 327 7.37 -13.37 20.22
C ASN A 327 7.99 -12.14 19.55
N HIS A 328 8.47 -11.18 20.34
CA HIS A 328 9.13 -9.98 19.84
C HIS A 328 10.43 -10.24 19.05
N ALA A 329 11.00 -11.45 19.14
CA ALA A 329 12.23 -11.85 18.48
C ALA A 329 11.99 -12.54 17.11
N ASP A 330 10.73 -12.65 16.68
CA ASP A 330 10.38 -13.25 15.40
C ASP A 330 11.13 -12.58 14.24
N ALA A 331 11.86 -13.41 13.49
CA ALA A 331 12.67 -12.98 12.36
C ALA A 331 11.83 -12.57 11.13
N ASP A 332 10.52 -12.81 11.13
CA ASP A 332 9.61 -12.35 10.08
C ASP A 332 9.09 -10.92 10.29
N ARG A 333 9.30 -10.32 11.48
CA ARG A 333 8.92 -8.92 11.75
C ARG A 333 9.83 -7.95 11.00
N SER A 334 9.25 -6.97 10.30
CA SER A 334 10.00 -5.98 9.52
C SER A 334 9.14 -4.77 9.10
N PRO A 335 9.70 -3.54 9.08
CA PRO A 335 8.96 -2.31 8.82
C PRO A 335 8.67 -2.04 7.33
N MET A 336 8.24 -3.04 6.56
CA MET A 336 8.09 -2.90 5.11
C MET A 336 7.04 -1.86 4.71
N PHE A 337 5.86 -1.90 5.33
CA PHE A 337 4.81 -0.90 5.10
C PHE A 337 5.18 0.48 5.69
N LEU A 338 5.89 0.51 6.82
CA LEU A 338 6.41 1.77 7.39
C LEU A 338 7.37 2.46 6.41
N GLN A 339 8.30 1.73 5.80
CA GLN A 339 9.20 2.28 4.79
C GLN A 339 8.44 2.85 3.59
N PHE A 340 7.36 2.20 3.17
CA PHE A 340 6.49 2.73 2.11
C PHE A 340 5.86 4.07 2.52
N ILE A 341 5.26 4.15 3.71
CA ILE A 341 4.65 5.39 4.20
C ILE A 341 5.71 6.50 4.38
N ASP A 342 6.93 6.16 4.83
CA ASP A 342 8.06 7.10 4.87
C ASP A 342 8.40 7.63 3.46
N CYS A 343 8.53 6.76 2.46
CA CYS A 343 8.72 7.17 1.06
C CYS A 343 7.59 8.08 0.55
N VAL A 344 6.33 7.82 0.92
CA VAL A 344 5.19 8.70 0.59
C VAL A 344 5.35 10.06 1.26
N TRP A 345 5.73 10.09 2.54
CA TRP A 345 6.04 11.33 3.25
C TRP A 345 7.18 12.11 2.58
N GLN A 346 8.26 11.46 2.13
CA GLN A 346 9.31 12.14 1.37
C GLN A 346 8.75 12.84 0.11
N MET A 347 7.81 12.21 -0.60
CA MET A 347 7.15 12.83 -1.75
C MET A 347 6.24 13.99 -1.36
N THR A 348 5.50 13.91 -0.25
CA THR A 348 4.68 15.05 0.21
C THR A 348 5.54 16.24 0.64
N ARG A 349 6.75 16.00 1.14
CA ARG A 349 7.75 17.05 1.44
C ARG A 349 8.25 17.74 0.18
N GLN A 350 8.55 16.97 -0.88
CA GLN A 350 9.06 17.52 -2.15
C GLN A 350 7.95 18.16 -3.02
N PHE A 351 6.71 17.66 -2.91
CA PHE A 351 5.56 18.12 -3.69
C PHE A 351 4.39 18.51 -2.78
N PRO A 352 4.49 19.63 -2.04
CA PRO A 352 3.55 20.00 -0.97
C PRO A 352 2.11 20.23 -1.43
N ASN A 353 1.86 20.39 -2.73
CA ASN A 353 0.54 20.67 -3.29
C ASN A 353 -0.04 19.47 -4.07
N ALA A 354 0.72 18.39 -4.23
CA ALA A 354 0.34 17.29 -5.12
C ALA A 354 -0.53 16.20 -4.45
N PHE A 355 -0.61 16.21 -3.12
CA PHE A 355 -1.32 15.20 -2.33
C PHE A 355 -2.48 15.84 -1.58
N GLU A 356 -3.65 15.21 -1.66
CA GLU A 356 -4.86 15.66 -0.95
C GLU A 356 -4.76 15.40 0.54
N PHE A 357 -4.07 14.34 0.95
CA PHE A 357 -3.83 14.02 2.34
C PHE A 357 -2.62 14.77 2.91
N ASN A 358 -2.66 15.00 4.22
CA ASN A 358 -1.59 15.64 4.98
C ASN A 358 -0.71 14.63 5.74
N GLU A 359 0.28 15.12 6.50
CA GLU A 359 1.15 14.26 7.32
C GLU A 359 0.39 13.50 8.41
N HIS A 360 -0.66 14.11 8.98
CA HIS A 360 -1.46 13.50 10.05
C HIS A 360 -2.15 12.22 9.57
N PHE A 361 -2.67 12.21 8.33
CA PHE A 361 -3.23 11.02 7.69
C PHE A 361 -2.23 9.85 7.65
N LEU A 362 -0.98 10.11 7.22
CA LEU A 362 0.07 9.09 7.16
C LEU A 362 0.44 8.56 8.54
N ILE A 363 0.50 9.44 9.56
CA ILE A 363 0.77 9.04 10.94
C ILE A 363 -0.39 8.19 11.50
N ILE A 364 -1.65 8.56 11.25
CA ILE A 364 -2.82 7.81 11.71
C ILE A 364 -2.87 6.41 11.09
N ILE A 365 -2.50 6.26 9.81
CA ILE A 365 -2.34 4.95 9.17
C ILE A 365 -1.30 4.10 9.93
N LEU A 366 -0.15 4.69 10.29
CA LEU A 366 0.90 3.98 11.01
C LEU A 366 0.54 3.68 12.47
N ASP A 367 -0.16 4.56 13.16
CA ASP A 367 -0.66 4.30 14.51
C ASP A 367 -1.64 3.12 14.48
N HIS A 368 -2.54 3.10 13.50
CA HIS A 368 -3.53 2.04 13.37
C HIS A 368 -3.02 0.76 12.73
N LEU A 369 -1.89 0.80 12.02
CA LEU A 369 -1.11 -0.40 11.67
C LEU A 369 -0.82 -1.21 12.94
N TYR A 370 -0.35 -0.58 14.03
CA TYR A 370 0.02 -1.31 15.25
C TYR A 370 -1.14 -1.51 16.23
N SER A 371 -2.11 -0.58 16.26
CA SER A 371 -3.15 -0.54 17.30
C SER A 371 -4.05 -1.79 17.38
N CYS A 372 -4.27 -2.46 16.25
CA CYS A 372 -5.30 -3.50 16.11
C CYS A 372 -6.71 -3.02 16.55
N LEU A 373 -7.00 -1.72 16.43
CA LEU A 373 -8.34 -1.15 16.64
C LEU A 373 -9.28 -1.47 15.47
N PHE A 374 -8.73 -1.51 14.26
CA PHE A 374 -9.46 -1.76 13.01
C PHE A 374 -8.98 -3.06 12.37
N GLY A 375 -9.85 -3.67 11.56
CA GLY A 375 -9.54 -4.90 10.81
C GLY A 375 -8.65 -4.69 9.57
N THR A 376 -8.42 -3.43 9.17
CA THR A 376 -7.78 -3.08 7.87
C THR A 376 -6.42 -3.75 7.67
N PHE A 377 -5.58 -3.82 8.70
CA PHE A 377 -4.24 -4.42 8.60
C PHE A 377 -4.11 -5.77 9.30
N LEU A 378 -5.22 -6.44 9.61
CA LEU A 378 -5.18 -7.80 10.16
C LEU A 378 -4.92 -8.86 9.07
N CYS A 379 -4.50 -10.05 9.50
CA CYS A 379 -4.20 -11.20 8.65
C CYS A 379 -3.02 -10.96 7.68
N ASN A 380 -2.77 -11.92 6.78
CA ASN A 380 -1.66 -11.88 5.82
C ASN A 380 -2.09 -11.82 4.34
N CYS A 381 -3.35 -12.13 4.04
CA CYS A 381 -3.91 -12.07 2.69
C CYS A 381 -5.44 -11.99 2.72
N GLU A 382 -6.03 -11.68 1.56
CA GLU A 382 -7.48 -11.58 1.36
C GLU A 382 -8.22 -12.87 1.77
N LEU A 383 -7.72 -14.05 1.37
CA LEU A 383 -8.30 -15.34 1.76
C LEU A 383 -8.37 -15.52 3.28
N GLN A 384 -7.31 -15.14 4.00
CA GLN A 384 -7.30 -15.26 5.45
C GLN A 384 -8.32 -14.31 6.08
N LYS A 385 -8.43 -13.07 5.60
CA LYS A 385 -9.46 -12.13 6.08
C LYS A 385 -10.87 -12.67 5.91
N LEU A 386 -11.15 -13.30 4.76
CA LEU A 386 -12.43 -13.94 4.48
C LEU A 386 -12.71 -15.09 5.45
N LYS A 387 -11.73 -15.97 5.70
CA LYS A 387 -11.87 -17.10 6.63
C LYS A 387 -12.12 -16.68 8.08
N GLU A 388 -11.50 -15.58 8.49
CA GLU A 388 -11.59 -15.02 9.85
C GLU A 388 -12.76 -14.03 10.00
N GLY A 389 -13.59 -13.81 8.97
CA GLY A 389 -14.75 -12.91 9.04
C GLY A 389 -14.38 -11.45 9.36
N VAL A 390 -13.17 -11.00 9.01
CA VAL A 390 -12.65 -9.69 9.46
C VAL A 390 -13.54 -8.55 8.97
N VAL A 391 -14.05 -8.64 7.74
CA VAL A 391 -14.87 -7.59 7.13
C VAL A 391 -16.23 -7.46 7.83
N GLU A 392 -16.80 -8.59 8.24
CA GLU A 392 -18.10 -8.68 8.89
C GLU A 392 -18.03 -8.35 10.39
N GLU A 393 -16.93 -8.71 11.05
CA GLU A 393 -16.82 -8.68 12.52
C GLU A 393 -16.02 -7.50 13.07
N SER A 394 -15.41 -6.68 12.22
CA SER A 394 -14.59 -5.53 12.63
C SER A 394 -14.84 -4.26 11.79
N VAL A 395 -14.35 -3.14 12.30
CA VAL A 395 -14.46 -1.83 11.63
C VAL A 395 -13.24 -1.58 10.75
N SER A 396 -13.45 -0.98 9.57
CA SER A 396 -12.37 -0.51 8.69
C SER A 396 -11.80 0.82 9.20
N LEU A 397 -10.47 0.98 9.14
CA LEU A 397 -9.78 2.26 9.40
C LEU A 397 -10.34 3.38 8.50
N TRP A 398 -10.69 3.04 7.26
CA TRP A 398 -11.23 4.02 6.31
C TRP A 398 -12.61 4.52 6.72
N SER A 399 -13.39 3.75 7.49
CA SER A 399 -14.65 4.23 8.08
C SER A 399 -14.39 5.42 9.01
N PHE A 400 -13.37 5.30 9.87
CA PHE A 400 -12.96 6.34 10.79
C PHE A 400 -12.39 7.56 10.04
N ILE A 401 -11.40 7.36 9.17
CA ILE A 401 -10.75 8.46 8.44
C ILE A 401 -11.77 9.26 7.62
N ASN A 402 -12.60 8.58 6.85
CA ASN A 402 -13.53 9.24 5.95
C ASN A 402 -14.73 9.89 6.64
N SER A 403 -14.97 9.57 7.93
CA SER A 403 -15.98 10.26 8.72
C SER A 403 -15.52 11.63 9.25
N GLN A 404 -14.24 11.96 9.12
CA GLN A 404 -13.62 13.20 9.64
C GLN A 404 -12.48 13.67 8.71
N LEU A 405 -12.75 13.75 7.40
CA LEU A 405 -11.79 14.14 6.37
C LEU A 405 -11.08 15.48 6.64
N GLU A 406 -11.74 16.41 7.32
CA GLU A 406 -11.19 17.74 7.60
C GLU A 406 -9.86 17.72 8.38
N ASP A 407 -9.61 16.68 9.17
CA ASP A 407 -8.35 16.51 9.91
C ASP A 407 -7.21 16.00 9.01
N PHE A 408 -7.55 15.44 7.85
CA PHE A 408 -6.63 14.74 6.96
C PHE A 408 -6.36 15.49 5.65
N ILE A 409 -7.17 16.48 5.31
CA ILE A 409 -7.00 17.27 4.08
C ILE A 409 -5.78 18.21 4.21
N ASN A 410 -4.96 18.20 3.18
CA ASN A 410 -3.93 19.19 2.92
C ASN A 410 -4.58 20.45 2.30
N PRO A 411 -4.58 21.60 2.99
CA PRO A 411 -5.20 22.82 2.48
C PRO A 411 -4.56 23.33 1.19
N LEU A 412 -3.30 22.96 0.93
CA LEU A 412 -2.53 23.37 -0.25
C LEU A 412 -2.73 22.45 -1.46
N TYR A 413 -3.51 21.38 -1.31
CA TYR A 413 -3.74 20.44 -2.40
C TYR A 413 -4.36 21.12 -3.63
N VAL A 414 -3.72 20.87 -4.77
CA VAL A 414 -4.18 21.24 -6.11
C VAL A 414 -4.29 19.96 -6.93
N ASN A 415 -5.46 19.76 -7.54
CA ASN A 415 -5.70 18.62 -8.41
C ASN A 415 -5.01 18.82 -9.77
N TYR A 416 -3.79 18.30 -9.89
CA TYR A 416 -3.10 18.15 -11.17
C TYR A 416 -3.42 16.77 -11.74
N SER A 417 -4.48 16.66 -12.53
CA SER A 417 -4.95 15.37 -13.06
C SER A 417 -3.94 14.63 -13.96
N SER A 418 -2.91 15.31 -14.48
CA SER A 418 -2.08 14.81 -15.59
C SER A 418 -0.57 15.01 -15.40
N HIS A 419 -0.08 15.23 -14.16
CA HIS A 419 1.35 15.47 -13.93
C HIS A 419 2.02 14.30 -13.20
N VAL A 420 3.03 13.71 -13.83
CA VAL A 420 3.87 12.66 -13.22
C VAL A 420 4.87 13.29 -12.25
N LEU A 421 4.99 12.74 -11.04
CA LEU A 421 5.94 13.22 -10.03
C LEU A 421 7.29 12.52 -10.17
N TYR A 422 8.37 13.28 -10.28
CA TYR A 422 9.74 12.79 -10.30
C TYR A 422 10.51 13.26 -9.06
N PRO A 423 10.39 12.56 -7.90
CA PRO A 423 11.12 12.94 -6.69
C PRO A 423 12.63 12.82 -6.88
N VAL A 424 13.38 13.70 -6.20
CA VAL A 424 14.83 13.60 -6.08
C VAL A 424 15.17 12.57 -5.01
N THR A 425 15.86 11.50 -5.40
CA THR A 425 16.16 10.34 -4.53
C THR A 425 17.56 10.40 -3.91
N SER A 426 18.15 11.59 -3.82
CA SER A 426 19.46 11.83 -3.19
C SER A 426 19.30 11.94 -1.68
N THR A 427 20.24 11.38 -0.90
CA THR A 427 20.24 11.53 0.58
C THR A 427 20.32 12.99 1.04
N ARG A 428 20.78 13.92 0.19
CA ARG A 428 20.75 15.37 0.45
C ARG A 428 19.34 15.99 0.41
N ASN A 429 18.39 15.29 -0.19
CA ASN A 429 17.01 15.75 -0.42
C ASN A 429 15.98 14.91 0.35
N LEU A 430 16.44 13.84 1.00
CA LEU A 430 15.63 13.05 1.92
C LEU A 430 15.86 13.55 3.34
N GLU A 431 14.77 13.64 4.09
CA GLU A 431 14.78 14.09 5.47
C GLU A 431 14.50 12.90 6.38
N LEU A 432 15.04 12.88 7.61
CA LEU A 432 14.49 11.98 8.62
C LEU A 432 13.10 12.50 9.02
N TRP A 433 12.09 11.62 8.99
CA TRP A 433 10.73 11.96 9.37
C TRP A 433 10.57 12.19 10.88
N ALA A 434 11.00 13.36 11.36
CA ALA A 434 10.97 13.72 12.77
C ALA A 434 9.55 13.67 13.36
N GLY A 435 8.53 14.03 12.55
CA GLY A 435 7.11 13.97 12.91
C GLY A 435 6.60 12.57 13.26
N TYR A 436 7.31 11.51 12.88
CA TYR A 436 7.01 10.13 13.27
C TYR A 436 8.06 9.54 14.22
N TYR A 437 9.35 9.57 13.85
CA TYR A 437 10.41 8.89 14.61
C TYR A 437 10.79 9.59 15.92
N ILE A 438 10.55 10.89 16.03
CA ILE A 438 11.01 11.73 17.18
C ILE A 438 9.82 12.43 17.86
N ARG A 439 8.58 12.09 17.50
CA ARG A 439 7.35 12.76 17.97
C ARG A 439 7.12 12.75 19.49
N TRP A 440 7.85 11.92 20.22
CA TRP A 440 7.77 11.80 21.68
C TRP A 440 8.82 12.63 22.42
N ASN A 441 9.75 13.28 21.72
CA ASN A 441 10.76 14.12 22.36
C ASN A 441 10.13 15.45 22.79
N PRO A 442 10.07 15.78 24.11
CA PRO A 442 9.43 16.99 24.60
C PRO A 442 10.05 18.30 24.11
N ARG A 443 11.29 18.25 23.58
CA ARG A 443 11.99 19.41 23.02
C ARG A 443 11.62 19.68 21.56
N THR A 444 11.04 18.70 20.86
CA THR A 444 10.53 18.88 19.50
C THR A 444 9.16 19.56 19.55
N ARG A 445 8.87 20.43 18.58
CA ARG A 445 7.61 21.21 18.57
C ARG A 445 6.40 20.26 18.66
N PRO A 446 5.36 20.59 19.46
CA PRO A 446 4.18 19.76 19.54
C PRO A 446 3.49 19.64 18.17
N PRO A 447 3.11 18.43 17.72
CA PRO A 447 2.37 18.22 16.48
C PRO A 447 1.09 19.07 16.37
N GLY A 448 0.44 19.38 17.49
CA GLY A 448 -0.82 20.12 17.54
C GLY A 448 -0.79 21.53 16.91
N ALA A 449 0.38 22.16 16.79
CA ALA A 449 0.51 23.47 16.17
C ALA A 449 0.26 23.45 14.64
N ILE A 450 0.62 22.36 13.96
CA ILE A 450 0.46 22.22 12.51
C ILE A 450 -1.00 21.91 12.16
N ASN A 451 -1.63 20.96 12.85
CA ASN A 451 -3.05 20.62 12.62
C ASN A 451 -3.97 21.82 12.85
N SER A 452 -3.73 22.59 13.92
CA SER A 452 -4.48 23.83 14.19
C SER A 452 -4.32 24.84 13.05
N ARG A 453 -3.11 24.96 12.48
CA ARG A 453 -2.85 25.83 11.33
C ARG A 453 -3.56 25.33 10.06
N TYR A 454 -3.65 24.03 9.84
CA TYR A 454 -4.40 23.47 8.71
C TYR A 454 -5.89 23.79 8.80
N LYS A 455 -6.51 23.68 9.97
CA LYS A 455 -7.91 24.08 10.18
C LYS A 455 -8.14 25.55 9.81
N VAL A 456 -7.23 26.44 10.23
CA VAL A 456 -7.29 27.87 9.87
C VAL A 456 -7.15 28.08 8.35
N LEU A 457 -6.22 27.36 7.70
CA LEU A 457 -6.01 27.47 6.26
C LEU A 457 -7.19 26.93 5.45
N LEU A 458 -7.82 25.83 5.88
CA LEU A 458 -9.03 25.29 5.25
C LEU A 458 -10.19 26.27 5.36
N ALA A 459 -10.42 26.85 6.55
CA ALA A 459 -11.43 27.89 6.74
C ALA A 459 -11.17 29.11 5.84
N LYS A 460 -9.90 29.55 5.72
CA LYS A 460 -9.54 30.67 4.84
C LYS A 460 -9.73 30.33 3.36
N ARG A 461 -9.41 29.11 2.94
CA ARG A 461 -9.63 28.62 1.57
C ARG A 461 -11.13 28.66 1.23
N ALA A 462 -11.98 28.15 2.12
CA ALA A 462 -13.43 28.17 1.93
C ALA A 462 -13.99 29.60 1.82
N GLU A 463 -13.52 30.52 2.67
CA GLU A 463 -13.86 31.96 2.60
C GLU A 463 -13.48 32.57 1.24
N LEU A 464 -12.26 32.31 0.78
CA LEU A 464 -11.75 32.83 -0.49
C LEU A 464 -12.47 32.23 -1.70
N GLN A 465 -12.79 30.94 -1.68
CA GLN A 465 -13.56 30.27 -2.75
C GLN A 465 -14.97 30.86 -2.86
N LYS A 466 -15.66 31.04 -1.75
CA LYS A 466 -16.97 31.69 -1.73
C LYS A 466 -16.92 33.10 -2.30
N ARG A 467 -15.91 33.89 -1.90
CA ARG A 467 -15.73 35.25 -2.42
C ARG A 467 -15.41 35.27 -3.92
N LEU A 468 -14.67 34.28 -4.42
CA LEU A 468 -14.41 34.13 -5.86
C LEU A 468 -15.70 33.84 -6.62
N GLU A 469 -16.54 32.92 -6.13
CA GLU A 469 -17.84 32.59 -6.74
C GLU A 469 -18.78 33.81 -6.76
N GLU A 470 -18.83 34.56 -5.66
CA GLU A 470 -19.60 35.81 -5.55
C GLU A 470 -19.14 36.84 -6.60
N LEU A 471 -17.83 37.09 -6.70
CA LEU A 471 -17.25 38.00 -7.67
C LEU A 471 -17.48 37.53 -9.13
N GLN A 472 -17.35 36.24 -9.40
CA GLN A 472 -17.65 35.67 -10.72
C GLN A 472 -19.12 35.89 -11.11
N ARG A 473 -20.04 35.73 -10.15
CA ARG A 473 -21.47 36.00 -10.35
C ARG A 473 -21.73 37.48 -10.60
N GLU A 474 -21.07 38.38 -9.88
CA GLU A 474 -21.16 39.83 -10.11
C GLU A 474 -20.68 40.23 -11.50
N ILE A 475 -19.54 39.67 -11.96
CA ILE A 475 -19.01 39.90 -13.31
C ILE A 475 -20.00 39.42 -14.37
N SER A 476 -20.56 38.20 -14.21
CA SER A 476 -21.56 37.65 -15.13
C SER A 476 -22.84 38.49 -15.18
N ASN A 477 -23.28 39.03 -14.05
CA ASN A 477 -24.48 39.87 -14.00
C ASN A 477 -24.23 41.25 -14.64
N ARG A 478 -23.02 41.81 -14.48
CA ARG A 478 -22.63 43.07 -15.14
C ARG A 478 -22.51 42.91 -16.65
N SER A 479 -21.94 41.81 -17.14
CA SER A 479 -21.83 41.54 -18.58
C SER A 479 -23.20 41.37 -19.25
N THR A 480 -24.18 40.73 -18.58
CA THR A 480 -25.57 40.65 -19.06
C THR A 480 -26.31 42.00 -19.03
N SER A 481 -25.93 42.91 -18.14
CA SER A 481 -26.53 44.27 -18.10
C SER A 481 -25.95 45.22 -19.15
N SER A 482 -24.73 44.95 -19.65
CA SER A 482 -24.07 45.76 -20.69
C SER A 482 -24.45 45.36 -22.12
N SER A 483 -25.03 44.17 -22.35
CA SER A 483 -25.48 43.74 -23.69
C SER A 483 -26.76 44.43 -24.19
N ASP A 484 -27.46 45.20 -23.35
CA ASP A 484 -28.63 46.02 -23.75
C ASP A 484 -28.26 47.44 -24.22
N ARG A 485 -26.97 47.79 -24.32
CA ARG A 485 -26.51 49.02 -24.98
C ARG A 485 -25.44 48.70 -26.01
N GLY A 486 -25.88 48.57 -27.27
CA GLY A 486 -25.09 48.05 -28.37
C GLY A 486 -23.81 48.82 -28.72
N SER A 487 -22.80 48.07 -29.17
CA SER A 487 -22.09 48.23 -30.46
C SER A 487 -20.90 47.25 -30.53
N SER A 488 -20.66 46.72 -31.72
CA SER A 488 -19.76 45.62 -32.10
C SER A 488 -18.26 46.03 -32.17
N PRO A 489 -17.28 45.13 -32.45
CA PRO A 489 -16.21 44.79 -31.51
C PRO A 489 -14.78 45.20 -31.96
N GLN A 490 -13.81 45.09 -31.05
CA GLN A 490 -12.40 44.86 -31.41
C GLN A 490 -11.78 43.74 -30.57
N PRO A 491 -10.93 42.87 -31.16
CA PRO A 491 -10.33 41.76 -30.46
C PRO A 491 -9.06 42.21 -29.72
N ILE A 492 -9.02 41.98 -28.41
CA ILE A 492 -7.77 42.08 -27.64
C ILE A 492 -7.37 40.67 -27.21
N THR A 493 -6.13 40.36 -27.55
CA THR A 493 -5.38 39.13 -27.41
C THR A 493 -5.36 38.57 -25.99
N SER A 494 -5.50 37.24 -25.91
CA SER A 494 -5.37 36.42 -24.71
C SER A 494 -3.95 36.47 -24.15
N VAL A 495 -3.81 37.00 -22.93
CA VAL A 495 -2.62 36.80 -22.10
C VAL A 495 -2.78 35.48 -21.35
N GLN A 496 -2.01 34.47 -21.75
CA GLN A 496 -1.81 33.25 -20.98
C GLN A 496 -1.20 33.63 -19.63
N THR A 497 -1.94 33.40 -18.55
CA THR A 497 -1.35 33.40 -17.21
C THR A 497 -1.04 31.95 -16.87
N VAL A 498 0.24 31.61 -16.97
CA VAL A 498 0.81 30.38 -16.41
C VAL A 498 0.83 30.53 -14.89
N VAL A 499 0.19 29.61 -14.18
CA VAL A 499 0.47 29.32 -12.76
C VAL A 499 0.60 27.82 -12.61
#